data_AF-A0A3N5FRD8-F1
#
_entry.id   AF-A0A3N5FRD8-F1
#
_cell.length_a   1.000
_cell.length_b   1.000
_cell.length_c   1.000
_cell.angle_alpha   90.00
_cell.angle_beta   90.00
_cell.angle_gamma   90.00
#
_symmetry.space_group_name_H-M   'P 1'
#
loop_
_entity.id
_entity.type
_entity.pdbx_description
1 polymer ?
#
loop_
_entity_poly.entity_id
_entity_poly.type
_entity_poly.pdbx_seq_one_letter_code
_entity_poly.pdbx_strand_id
1 'polypeptide(L)'
;MLDIDGSYGEGGGQLLRTAVSLAAATGKAIRVHSVRAKRKPPGLAPQHLAAIRAASELCRGHLEGALLRSQEIAFIPNRMEEGAYTFDIGTAGSITLLLQALLPMMVSAQKHFRIRVTGGTDVRGAPPFDYFCNVFMPLVSS
;
A
#
# COMPACT_ATOMS: atom_id res chain seq x y z
N MET A 1 -16.91 9.42 3.79
CA MET A 1 -15.99 8.66 2.92
C MET A 1 -15.49 9.63 1.86
N LEU A 2 -14.17 9.73 1.64
CA LEU A 2 -13.60 10.58 0.61
C LEU A 2 -13.61 9.84 -0.74
N ASP A 3 -13.99 10.53 -1.80
CA ASP A 3 -14.01 9.99 -3.14
C ASP A 3 -12.74 10.45 -3.90
N ILE A 4 -12.00 9.49 -4.48
CA ILE A 4 -10.69 9.73 -5.06
C ILE A 4 -10.63 9.16 -6.48
N ASP A 5 -10.36 10.02 -7.45
CA ASP A 5 -10.10 9.62 -8.83
C ASP A 5 -8.69 9.05 -9.00
N GLY A 6 -8.61 7.72 -9.15
CA GLY A 6 -7.37 6.98 -9.40
C GLY A 6 -6.74 7.20 -10.77
N SER A 7 -7.39 7.95 -11.67
CA SER A 7 -6.84 8.37 -12.96
C SER A 7 -6.00 9.65 -12.88
N TYR A 8 -6.11 10.40 -11.78
CA TYR A 8 -5.43 11.68 -11.61
C TYR A 8 -3.90 11.55 -11.66
N GLY A 9 -3.23 12.59 -12.19
CA GLY A 9 -1.79 12.62 -12.38
C GLY A 9 -1.29 11.48 -13.27
N GLU A 10 -0.28 10.73 -12.78
CA GLU A 10 0.31 9.59 -13.49
C GLU A 10 -0.67 8.42 -13.72
N GLY A 11 -1.81 8.39 -13.01
CA GLY A 11 -2.77 7.28 -13.06
C GLY A 11 -2.11 5.92 -12.78
N GLY A 12 -1.13 5.90 -11.89
CA GLY A 12 -0.32 4.74 -11.53
C GLY A 12 -0.71 4.10 -10.19
N GLY A 13 0.16 3.23 -9.67
CA GLY A 13 -0.05 2.57 -8.38
C GLY A 13 0.23 3.43 -7.14
N GLN A 14 0.95 4.55 -7.32
CA GLN A 14 1.38 5.39 -6.20
C GLN A 14 0.20 6.06 -5.49
N LEU A 15 -0.73 6.64 -6.27
CA LEU A 15 -1.93 7.30 -5.73
C LEU A 15 -2.70 6.36 -4.81
N LEU A 16 -2.95 5.12 -5.25
CA LEU A 16 -3.67 4.13 -4.45
C LEU A 16 -2.94 3.81 -3.14
N ARG A 17 -1.63 3.55 -3.19
CA ARG A 17 -0.82 3.24 -1.99
C ARG A 17 -0.87 4.38 -0.98
N THR A 18 -0.67 5.61 -1.47
CA THR A 18 -0.69 6.80 -0.63
C THR A 18 -2.09 7.05 -0.05
N ALA A 19 -3.14 6.93 -0.85
CA ALA A 19 -4.51 7.12 -0.40
C ALA A 19 -4.89 6.13 0.72
N VAL A 20 -4.60 4.85 0.55
CA VAL A 20 -4.88 3.81 1.56
C VAL A 20 -4.05 4.03 2.84
N SER A 21 -2.76 4.36 2.69
CA SER A 21 -1.90 4.66 3.84
C SER A 21 -2.41 5.86 4.66
N LEU A 22 -2.76 6.95 3.98
CA LEU A 22 -3.31 8.15 4.63
C LEU A 22 -4.70 7.91 5.22
N ALA A 23 -5.55 7.11 4.56
CA ALA A 23 -6.83 6.70 5.10
C ALA A 23 -6.63 5.99 6.45
N ALA A 24 -5.74 4.99 6.49
CA ALA A 24 -5.42 4.28 7.72
C ALA A 24 -4.82 5.19 8.80
N ALA A 25 -3.89 6.07 8.43
CA ALA A 25 -3.26 7.02 9.35
C ALA A 25 -4.25 8.04 9.95
N THR A 26 -5.26 8.45 9.16
CA THR A 26 -6.21 9.51 9.56
C THR A 26 -7.57 9.00 10.03
N GLY A 27 -7.83 7.69 9.94
CA GLY A 27 -9.12 7.10 10.24
C GLY A 27 -10.24 7.49 9.26
N LYS A 28 -9.91 8.09 8.11
CA LYS A 28 -10.90 8.55 7.12
C LYS A 28 -11.14 7.47 6.08
N ALA A 29 -12.38 6.97 5.99
CA ALA A 29 -12.78 6.05 4.93
C ALA A 29 -12.64 6.68 3.54
N ILE A 30 -12.22 5.88 2.55
CA ILE A 30 -12.03 6.31 1.16
C ILE A 30 -12.71 5.36 0.17
N ARG A 31 -13.10 5.89 -0.99
CA ARG A 31 -13.39 5.15 -2.21
C ARG A 31 -12.43 5.64 -3.29
N VAL A 32 -11.75 4.71 -3.95
CA VAL A 32 -10.89 5.01 -5.08
C VAL A 32 -11.47 4.35 -6.31
N HIS A 33 -11.86 5.14 -7.30
CA HIS A 33 -12.34 4.65 -8.59
C HIS A 33 -11.30 4.88 -9.69
N SER A 34 -11.53 4.36 -10.89
CA SER A 34 -10.60 4.51 -12.03
C SER A 34 -9.16 4.07 -11.73
N VAL A 35 -8.98 3.07 -10.84
CA VAL A 35 -7.66 2.63 -10.37
C VAL A 35 -6.80 2.20 -11.56
N ARG A 36 -5.64 2.83 -11.71
CA ARG A 36 -4.68 2.57 -12.80
C ARG A 36 -5.30 2.68 -14.21
N ALA A 37 -6.30 3.54 -14.40
CA ALA A 37 -6.98 3.70 -15.69
C ALA A 37 -6.02 4.05 -16.86
N LYS A 38 -4.89 4.72 -16.57
CA LYS A 38 -3.86 5.09 -17.56
C LYS A 38 -2.79 4.01 -17.78
N ARG A 39 -2.96 2.79 -17.24
CA ARG A 39 -2.01 1.68 -17.39
C ARG A 39 -2.65 0.50 -18.11
N LYS A 40 -1.83 -0.29 -18.80
CA LYS A 40 -2.26 -1.55 -19.45
C LYS A 40 -1.61 -2.75 -18.76
N PRO A 41 -2.38 -3.72 -18.25
CA PRO A 41 -3.83 -3.66 -18.02
C PRO A 41 -4.20 -2.70 -16.87
N PRO A 42 -5.41 -2.10 -16.87
CA PRO A 42 -5.87 -1.21 -15.80
C PRO A 42 -6.21 -2.01 -14.53
N GLY A 43 -6.64 -1.30 -13.49
CA GLY A 43 -7.06 -1.87 -12.20
C GLY A 43 -5.91 -2.42 -11.36
N LEU A 44 -6.25 -3.06 -10.24
CA LEU A 44 -5.29 -3.62 -9.30
C LEU A 44 -4.38 -4.67 -9.95
N ALA A 45 -3.06 -4.47 -9.86
CA ALA A 45 -2.07 -5.53 -10.11
C ALA A 45 -1.70 -6.26 -8.81
N PRO A 46 -1.05 -7.44 -8.86
CA PRO A 46 -0.77 -8.25 -7.67
C PRO A 46 -0.11 -7.46 -6.52
N GLN A 47 0.92 -6.66 -6.83
CA GLN A 47 1.58 -5.81 -5.82
C GLN A 47 0.68 -4.75 -5.17
N HIS A 48 -0.31 -4.22 -5.90
CA HIS A 48 -1.25 -3.25 -5.36
C HIS A 48 -2.23 -3.96 -4.43
N LEU A 49 -2.73 -5.12 -4.87
CA LEU A 49 -3.63 -5.94 -4.09
C LEU A 49 -3.00 -6.39 -2.77
N ALA A 50 -1.75 -6.85 -2.81
CA ALA A 50 -0.97 -7.21 -1.63
C ALA A 50 -0.83 -6.01 -0.68
N ALA A 51 -0.46 -4.84 -1.19
CA ALA A 51 -0.27 -3.64 -0.36
C ALA A 51 -1.57 -3.19 0.33
N ILE A 52 -2.70 -3.13 -0.39
CA ILE A 52 -3.97 -2.67 0.22
C ILE A 52 -4.55 -3.70 1.19
N ARG A 53 -4.36 -5.00 0.94
CA ARG A 53 -4.75 -6.06 1.87
C ARG A 53 -3.91 -6.01 3.15
N ALA A 54 -2.59 -5.84 3.01
CA ALA A 54 -1.70 -5.68 4.15
C ALA A 54 -2.07 -4.45 5.00
N ALA A 55 -2.39 -3.31 4.36
CA ALA A 55 -2.87 -2.13 5.07
C ALA A 55 -4.17 -2.41 5.84
N SER A 56 -5.13 -3.10 5.20
CA SER A 56 -6.38 -3.50 5.85
C SER A 56 -6.16 -4.43 7.03
N GLU A 57 -5.24 -5.38 6.92
CA GLU A 57 -4.90 -6.31 7.99
C GLU A 57 -4.29 -5.59 9.19
N LEU A 58 -3.31 -4.71 8.97
CA LEU A 58 -2.66 -3.93 10.02
C LEU A 58 -3.63 -3.06 10.82
N CYS A 59 -4.69 -2.55 10.19
CA CYS A 59 -5.66 -1.69 10.84
C CYS A 59 -6.98 -2.37 11.19
N ARG A 60 -7.11 -3.69 11.01
CA ARG A 60 -8.40 -4.42 11.08
C ARG A 60 -9.51 -3.70 10.31
N GLY A 61 -9.15 -3.11 9.18
CA GLY A 61 -10.05 -2.33 8.32
C GLY A 61 -10.93 -3.23 7.47
N HIS A 62 -12.03 -2.66 7.01
CA HIS A 62 -12.88 -3.30 5.99
C HIS A 62 -12.46 -2.83 4.60
N LEU A 63 -12.33 -3.77 3.68
CA LEU A 63 -11.85 -3.52 2.33
C LEU A 63 -12.74 -4.22 1.30
N GLU A 64 -13.32 -3.44 0.41
CA GLU A 64 -14.19 -3.92 -0.68
C GLU A 64 -13.53 -3.70 -2.03
N GLY A 65 -13.90 -4.53 -3.02
CA GLY A 65 -13.36 -4.42 -4.37
C GLY A 65 -11.88 -4.83 -4.51
N ALA A 66 -11.27 -5.39 -3.46
CA ALA A 66 -9.88 -5.87 -3.47
C ALA A 66 -9.73 -7.20 -4.21
N LEU A 67 -9.93 -7.13 -5.54
CA LEU A 67 -9.78 -8.22 -6.49
C LEU A 67 -8.79 -7.81 -7.58
N LEU A 68 -8.09 -8.78 -8.16
CA LEU A 68 -7.19 -8.53 -9.29
C LEU A 68 -7.97 -7.83 -10.41
N ARG A 69 -7.36 -6.81 -11.02
CA ARG A 69 -7.94 -5.94 -12.05
C ARG A 69 -9.12 -5.07 -11.61
N SER A 70 -9.53 -5.07 -10.35
CA SER A 70 -10.56 -4.14 -9.90
C SER A 70 -10.11 -2.70 -10.16
N GLN A 71 -11.03 -1.89 -10.69
CA GLN A 71 -10.81 -0.47 -10.91
C GLN A 71 -11.43 0.38 -9.81
N GLU A 72 -12.07 -0.26 -8.84
CA GLU A 72 -12.71 0.40 -7.72
C GLU A 72 -12.44 -0.35 -6.41
N ILE A 73 -12.13 0.39 -5.35
CA ILE A 73 -12.04 -0.13 -3.99
C ILE A 73 -12.71 0.84 -3.02
N ALA A 74 -13.31 0.30 -1.98
CA ALA A 74 -13.69 1.07 -0.79
C ALA A 74 -12.86 0.55 0.40
N PHE A 75 -12.27 1.45 1.15
CA PHE A 75 -11.45 1.14 2.29
C PHE A 75 -11.90 1.94 3.51
N ILE A 76 -12.33 1.22 4.54
CA ILE A 76 -12.80 1.77 5.81
C ILE A 76 -11.81 1.34 6.89
N PRO A 77 -10.87 2.22 7.27
CA PRO A 77 -9.85 1.89 8.27
C PRO A 77 -10.47 1.75 9.66
N ASN A 78 -9.81 0.99 10.52
CA ASN A 78 -10.15 0.84 11.93
C ASN A 78 -8.86 0.99 12.76
N ARG A 79 -8.84 0.47 13.99
CA ARG A 79 -7.69 0.57 14.89
C ARG A 79 -6.50 -0.26 14.40
N MET A 80 -5.36 0.42 14.23
CA MET A 80 -4.03 -0.20 14.05
C MET A 80 -3.71 -1.18 15.19
N GLU A 81 -3.22 -2.37 14.84
CA GLU A 81 -2.80 -3.40 15.78
C GLU A 81 -1.29 -3.64 15.67
N GLU A 82 -0.60 -3.62 16.81
CA GLU A 82 0.83 -3.92 16.86
C GLU A 82 1.08 -5.43 16.76
N GLY A 83 2.26 -5.82 16.28
CA GLY A 83 2.61 -7.23 16.23
C GLY A 83 3.53 -7.63 15.09
N ALA A 84 3.60 -8.93 14.86
CA ALA A 84 4.38 -9.53 13.79
C ALA A 84 3.47 -9.97 12.64
N TYR A 85 3.74 -9.46 11.45
CA TYR A 85 2.95 -9.72 10.25
C TYR A 85 3.85 -10.28 9.15
N THR A 86 3.31 -11.21 8.36
CA THR A 86 3.99 -11.77 7.20
C THR A 86 3.13 -11.53 5.97
N PHE A 87 3.68 -10.83 4.98
CA PHE A 87 3.01 -10.55 3.72
C PHE A 87 3.75 -11.22 2.58
N ASP A 88 3.03 -11.96 1.75
CA ASP A 88 3.55 -12.50 0.50
C ASP A 88 2.87 -11.82 -0.68
N ILE A 89 3.67 -11.21 -1.56
CA ILE A 89 3.17 -10.57 -2.79
C ILE A 89 2.74 -11.63 -3.82
N GLY A 90 3.22 -12.88 -3.69
CA GLY A 90 2.91 -14.02 -4.56
C GLY A 90 3.53 -13.94 -5.96
N THR A 91 4.31 -12.88 -6.22
CA THR A 91 4.99 -12.61 -7.49
C THR A 91 6.30 -11.87 -7.21
N ALA A 92 7.09 -11.60 -8.24
CA ALA A 92 8.24 -10.69 -8.16
C ALA A 92 7.84 -9.20 -8.00
N GLY A 93 6.66 -8.90 -7.45
CA GLY A 93 6.27 -7.53 -7.15
C GLY A 93 7.16 -6.92 -6.06
N SER A 94 7.40 -5.62 -6.14
CA SER A 94 8.36 -4.94 -5.28
C SER A 94 7.95 -4.92 -3.80
N ILE A 95 8.84 -5.45 -2.95
CA ILE A 95 8.68 -5.38 -1.48
C ILE A 95 8.78 -3.94 -0.98
N THR A 96 9.63 -3.12 -1.59
CA THR A 96 9.87 -1.73 -1.18
C THR A 96 8.64 -0.85 -1.41
N LEU A 97 7.88 -1.07 -2.49
CA LEU A 97 6.62 -0.38 -2.73
C LEU A 97 5.50 -0.82 -1.77
N LEU A 98 5.49 -2.10 -1.35
CA LEU A 98 4.58 -2.55 -0.29
C LEU A 98 4.94 -1.85 1.02
N LEU A 99 6.21 -1.88 1.42
CA LEU A 99 6.69 -1.22 2.63
C LEU A 99 6.42 0.29 2.61
N GLN A 100 6.61 0.95 1.47
CA GLN A 100 6.29 2.37 1.30
C GLN A 100 4.79 2.66 1.52
N ALA A 101 3.89 1.74 1.21
CA ALA A 101 2.47 1.89 1.51
C ALA A 101 2.18 1.74 3.01
N LEU A 102 2.88 0.85 3.71
CA LEU A 102 2.61 0.54 5.11
C LEU A 102 3.33 1.49 6.08
N LEU A 103 4.50 2.01 5.71
CA LEU A 103 5.33 2.80 6.62
C LEU A 103 4.62 4.03 7.18
N PRO A 104 3.96 4.91 6.38
CA PRO A 104 3.35 6.12 6.94
C PRO A 104 2.26 5.80 7.98
N MET A 105 1.41 4.80 7.71
CA MET A 105 0.37 4.37 8.65
C MET A 105 0.93 3.69 9.91
N MET A 106 2.01 2.91 9.80
CA MET A 106 2.68 2.31 10.95
C MET A 106 3.35 3.36 11.84
N VAL A 107 4.04 4.34 11.23
CA VAL A 107 4.68 5.45 11.95
C VAL A 107 3.63 6.29 12.67
N SER A 108 2.51 6.61 12.01
CA SER A 108 1.43 7.39 12.64
C SER A 108 0.77 6.68 13.82
N ALA A 109 0.82 5.34 13.86
CA ALA A 109 0.19 4.56 14.92
C ALA A 109 0.94 4.63 16.26
N GLN A 110 2.22 5.06 16.26
CA GLN A 110 3.09 5.06 17.43
C GLN A 110 3.14 3.70 18.14
N LYS A 111 3.25 2.62 17.35
CA LYS A 111 3.24 1.22 17.79
C LYS A 111 4.42 0.44 17.22
N HIS A 112 4.70 -0.74 17.78
CA HIS A 112 5.78 -1.60 17.32
C HIS A 112 5.29 -2.65 16.31
N PHE A 113 5.96 -2.71 15.16
CA PHE A 113 5.62 -3.65 14.10
C PHE A 113 6.86 -4.44 13.68
N ARG A 114 6.69 -5.75 13.49
CA ARG A 114 7.69 -6.61 12.84
C ARG A 114 7.09 -7.15 11.54
N ILE A 115 7.49 -6.57 10.41
CA ILE A 115 6.96 -6.94 9.11
C ILE A 115 7.96 -7.83 8.37
N ARG A 116 7.53 -9.02 7.96
CA ARG A 116 8.24 -9.88 7.00
C ARG A 116 7.52 -9.80 5.66
N VAL A 117 8.26 -9.53 4.57
CA VAL A 117 7.68 -9.44 3.22
C VAL A 117 8.43 -10.36 2.28
N THR A 118 7.69 -11.16 1.51
CA THR A 118 8.21 -11.97 0.39
C THR A 118 7.80 -11.34 -0.93
N GLY A 119 8.75 -11.18 -1.85
CA GLY A 119 8.55 -10.59 -3.17
C GLY A 119 9.89 -10.22 -3.83
N GLY A 120 9.84 -9.33 -4.82
CA GLY A 120 11.04 -8.84 -5.50
C GLY A 120 11.75 -7.71 -4.73
N THR A 121 13.06 -7.85 -4.56
CA THR A 121 13.96 -6.84 -3.98
C THR A 121 14.43 -5.81 -5.01
N ASP A 122 14.61 -6.26 -6.26
CA ASP A 122 15.21 -5.50 -7.37
C ASP A 122 14.31 -5.57 -8.59
N VAL A 123 13.31 -4.68 -8.62
CA VAL A 123 12.23 -4.70 -9.62
C VAL A 123 12.23 -3.40 -10.39
N ARG A 124 12.17 -3.48 -11.72
CA ARG A 124 12.09 -2.30 -12.59
C ARG A 124 10.89 -1.41 -12.21
N GLY A 125 11.12 -0.10 -12.10
CA GLY A 125 10.08 0.86 -11.75
C GLY A 125 9.72 0.87 -10.26
N ALA A 126 10.59 0.32 -9.42
CA ALA A 126 10.55 0.43 -7.96
C ALA A 126 11.95 0.78 -7.42
N PRO A 127 12.04 1.40 -6.22
CA PRO A 127 13.31 1.56 -5.54
C PRO A 127 13.93 0.18 -5.22
N PRO A 128 15.21 -0.07 -5.53
CA PRO A 128 15.92 -1.26 -5.08
C PRO A 128 15.93 -1.36 -3.55
N PHE A 129 16.03 -2.57 -3.02
CA PHE A 129 16.09 -2.79 -1.57
C PHE A 129 17.28 -2.05 -0.93
N ASP A 130 18.43 -2.01 -1.59
CA ASP A 130 19.60 -1.29 -1.08
C ASP A 130 19.38 0.22 -0.98
N TYR A 131 18.68 0.82 -1.95
CA TYR A 131 18.27 2.24 -1.84
C TYR A 131 17.34 2.44 -0.65
N PHE A 132 16.38 1.54 -0.48
CA PHE A 132 15.44 1.61 0.62
C PHE A 132 16.15 1.57 1.98
N CYS A 133 17.08 0.64 2.17
CA CYS A 133 17.80 0.46 3.44
C CYS A 133 18.90 1.50 3.68
N ASN A 134 19.65 1.89 2.66
CA ASN A 134 20.86 2.72 2.83
C ASN A 134 20.61 4.21 2.58
N VAL A 135 19.48 4.58 1.96
CA VAL A 135 19.14 5.98 1.66
C VAL A 135 17.82 6.38 2.29
N PHE A 136 16.73 5.68 1.98
CA PHE A 136 15.40 6.10 2.43
C PHE A 136 15.21 5.92 3.93
N MET A 137 15.49 4.72 4.47
CA MET A 137 15.29 4.42 5.89
C MET A 137 16.09 5.36 6.82
N PRO A 138 17.39 5.63 6.57
CA PRO A 138 18.16 6.56 7.40
C PRO A 138 17.57 7.97 7.47
N LEU A 139 16.87 8.44 6.42
CA LEU A 139 16.23 9.75 6.38
C LEU A 139 14.90 9.81 7.15
N VAL A 140 14.25 8.67 7.39
CA VAL A 140 12.94 8.61 8.05
C VAL A 140 12.99 7.96 9.44
N SER A 141 14.15 7.41 9.82
CA SER A 141 14.41 6.85 11.14
C SER A 141 15.25 7.77 12.05
N SER A 142 15.60 8.97 11.58
CA SER A 142 16.42 9.94 12.30
C SER A 142 15.61 10.76 13.29
#